data_AF-A0A3M5T317-F1
#
_entry.id   AF-A0A3M5T317-F1
#
_cell.length_a   1.000
_cell.length_b   1.000
_cell.length_c   1.000
_cell.angle_alpha   90.00
_cell.angle_beta   90.00
_cell.angle_gamma   90.00
#
_symmetry.space_group_name_H-M   'P 1'
#
loop_
_entity.id
_entity.type
_entity.pdbx_description
1 polymer ?
#
loop_
_entity_poly.entity_id
_entity_poly.type
_entity_poly.pdbx_seq_one_letter_code
_entity_poly.pdbx_strand_id
1 'polypeptide(L)'
;MFNRVKKDVKAEFPIIFAHHQRAGAFTLNPECAVFESELFDALSIHRISMQSVMDDDTDYKTLLKNKDASAQERDRWSDMYGLKLLCKGVNRKLDGVFAALFDLEVIK
;
A
#
# COMPACT_ATOMS: atom_id res chain seq x y z
N MET A 1 -3.62 10.35 9.31
CA MET A 1 -4.44 9.14 9.06
C MET A 1 -4.40 8.28 10.33
N PHE A 2 -5.55 7.86 10.87
CA PHE A 2 -5.67 7.37 12.25
C PHE A 2 -5.23 5.89 12.46
N ASN A 3 -4.89 5.15 11.39
CA ASN A 3 -4.52 3.72 11.44
C ASN A 3 -3.17 3.43 10.74
N ARG A 4 -2.24 4.39 10.74
CA ARG A 4 -0.92 4.25 10.09
C ARG A 4 0.05 3.63 11.11
N VAL A 5 0.60 2.45 10.81
CA VAL A 5 1.51 1.69 11.69
C VAL A 5 2.92 1.68 11.13
N LYS A 6 3.93 1.98 11.95
CA LYS A 6 5.33 2.04 11.50
C LYS A 6 6.02 0.69 11.47
N LYS A 7 5.84 -0.11 12.51
CA LYS A 7 6.57 -1.37 12.70
C LYS A 7 5.73 -2.46 13.35
N ASP A 8 5.11 -2.16 14.49
CA ASP A 8 4.41 -3.17 15.28
C ASP A 8 3.16 -2.57 15.94
N VAL A 9 2.01 -3.18 15.64
CA VAL A 9 0.70 -2.69 16.07
C VAL A 9 0.57 -2.72 17.60
N LYS A 10 1.09 -3.76 18.26
CA LYS A 10 0.95 -3.93 19.71
C LYS A 10 1.82 -2.94 20.48
N ALA A 11 3.06 -2.74 20.03
CA ALA A 11 4.00 -1.81 20.61
C ALA A 11 3.57 -0.35 20.39
N GLU A 12 2.93 -0.04 19.25
CA GLU A 12 2.48 1.33 18.93
C GLU A 12 1.15 1.70 19.59
N PHE A 13 0.24 0.73 19.82
CA PHE A 13 -1.09 0.99 20.39
C PHE A 13 -1.37 0.26 21.72
N PRO A 14 -0.45 0.21 22.69
CA PRO A 14 -0.60 -0.64 23.88
C PRO A 14 -1.84 -0.29 24.73
N ILE A 15 -2.25 0.99 24.73
CA ILE A 15 -3.43 1.46 25.46
C ILE A 15 -4.72 0.87 24.88
N ILE A 16 -4.82 0.75 23.55
CA ILE A 16 -5.99 0.18 22.87
C ILE A 16 -6.11 -1.30 23.21
N PHE A 17 -5.01 -2.06 23.15
CA PHE A 17 -4.99 -3.47 23.55
C PHE A 17 -5.34 -3.67 25.03
N ALA A 18 -4.78 -2.85 25.92
CA ALA A 18 -5.07 -2.92 27.35
C ALA A 18 -6.53 -2.55 27.67
N HIS A 19 -7.14 -1.66 26.88
CA HIS A 19 -8.56 -1.34 27.02
C HIS A 19 -9.44 -2.46 26.48
N HIS A 20 -9.13 -3.03 25.33
CA HIS A 20 -9.80 -4.21 24.77
C HIS A 20 -9.82 -5.37 25.78
N GLN A 21 -8.68 -5.69 26.40
CA GLN A 21 -8.57 -6.78 27.37
C GLN A 21 -9.41 -6.55 28.63
N ARG A 22 -9.60 -5.29 29.05
CA ARG A 22 -10.34 -4.94 30.26
C ARG A 22 -11.84 -4.80 30.03
N ALA A 23 -12.23 -4.16 28.93
CA ALA A 23 -13.62 -3.77 28.68
C ALA A 23 -14.34 -4.71 27.70
N GLY A 24 -13.62 -5.37 26.79
CA GLY A 24 -14.22 -6.23 25.76
C GLY A 24 -15.23 -5.52 24.84
N ALA A 25 -15.19 -4.19 24.76
CA ALA A 25 -16.25 -3.38 24.15
C ALA A 25 -16.21 -3.31 22.61
N PHE A 26 -15.16 -3.83 21.98
CA PHE A 26 -14.95 -3.76 20.53
C PHE A 26 -14.10 -4.95 20.07
N THR A 27 -14.07 -5.22 18.77
CA THR A 27 -13.17 -6.24 18.18
C THR A 27 -11.82 -5.62 17.85
N LEU A 28 -10.75 -6.33 18.18
CA LEU A 28 -9.39 -5.93 17.83
C LEU A 28 -8.70 -7.06 17.06
N ASN A 29 -8.28 -6.78 15.82
CA ASN A 29 -7.46 -7.69 15.01
C ASN A 29 -6.17 -6.98 14.55
N PRO A 30 -4.99 -7.36 15.07
CA PRO A 30 -3.71 -6.76 14.67
C PRO A 30 -3.35 -7.01 13.20
N GLU A 31 -3.89 -8.07 12.59
CA GLU A 31 -3.65 -8.40 11.18
C GLU A 31 -4.38 -7.43 10.23
N CYS A 32 -5.32 -6.63 10.74
CA CYS A 32 -6.04 -5.61 9.97
C CYS A 32 -5.31 -4.25 9.91
N ALA A 33 -3.98 -4.25 10.05
CA ALA A 33 -3.18 -3.03 10.08
C ALA A 33 -2.63 -2.64 8.70
N VAL A 34 -2.66 -1.34 8.39
CA VAL A 34 -2.01 -0.77 7.21
C VAL A 34 -0.70 -0.12 7.61
N PHE A 35 0.41 -0.72 7.16
CA PHE A 35 1.74 -0.22 7.44
C PHE A 35 2.11 0.98 6.57
N GLU A 36 3.00 1.81 7.09
CA GLU A 36 3.60 2.89 6.30
C GLU A 36 4.24 2.34 5.02
N SER A 37 4.06 3.11 3.94
CA SER A 37 4.69 2.84 2.66
C SER A 37 5.00 4.17 1.99
N GLU A 38 6.19 4.26 1.39
CA GLU A 38 6.61 5.38 0.55
C GLU A 38 5.65 5.62 -0.63
N LEU A 39 4.83 4.62 -0.98
CA LEU A 39 3.77 4.75 -1.98
C LEU A 39 2.85 5.96 -1.69
N PHE A 40 2.41 6.13 -0.45
CA PHE A 40 1.42 7.17 -0.13
C PHE A 40 2.00 8.57 -0.30
N ASP A 41 3.29 8.74 0.02
CA ASP A 41 4.01 10.00 -0.17
C ASP A 41 4.26 10.24 -1.67
N ALA A 42 4.65 9.21 -2.42
CA ALA A 42 4.84 9.29 -3.87
C ALA A 42 3.54 9.64 -4.62
N LEU A 43 2.42 8.97 -4.30
CA LEU A 43 1.11 9.28 -4.88
C LEU A 43 0.69 10.74 -4.61
N SER A 44 0.99 11.25 -3.42
CA SER A 44 0.72 12.64 -3.03
C SER A 44 1.53 13.64 -3.87
N ILE A 45 2.82 13.38 -4.07
CA ILE A 45 3.70 14.21 -4.90
C ILE A 45 3.19 14.28 -6.34
N HIS A 46 2.84 13.13 -6.92
CA HIS A 46 2.33 13.06 -8.30
C HIS A 46 0.85 13.44 -8.44
N ARG A 47 0.13 13.65 -7.33
CA ARG A 47 -1.32 13.95 -7.27
C ARG A 47 -2.17 12.94 -8.06
N ILE A 48 -1.79 11.67 -7.99
CA ILE A 48 -2.50 10.58 -8.67
C ILE A 48 -3.01 9.58 -7.65
N SER A 49 -4.13 8.95 -7.96
CA SER A 49 -4.69 7.90 -7.12
C SER A 49 -4.01 6.57 -7.40
N MET A 50 -4.00 5.69 -6.39
CA MET A 50 -3.53 4.31 -6.57
C MET A 50 -4.31 3.58 -7.68
N GLN A 51 -5.62 3.80 -7.76
CA GLN A 51 -6.48 3.21 -8.78
C GLN A 51 -6.03 3.65 -10.18
N SER A 52 -5.79 4.95 -10.38
CA SER A 52 -5.32 5.49 -11.66
C SER A 52 -4.00 4.87 -12.13
N VAL A 53 -3.07 4.56 -11.21
CA VAL A 53 -1.80 3.91 -11.54
C VAL A 53 -2.00 2.43 -11.88
N MET A 54 -2.95 1.77 -11.22
CA MET A 54 -3.25 0.36 -11.45
C MET A 54 -4.00 0.12 -12.76
N ASP A 55 -4.89 1.03 -13.14
CA ASP A 55 -5.68 0.99 -14.39
C ASP A 55 -4.88 1.46 -15.62
N ASP A 56 -3.70 2.06 -15.42
CA ASP A 56 -2.85 2.48 -16.52
C ASP A 56 -2.21 1.25 -17.20
N ASP A 57 -2.68 0.89 -18.39
CA ASP A 57 -2.17 -0.25 -19.18
C ASP A 57 -0.80 -0.02 -19.82
N THR A 58 -0.19 1.15 -19.65
CA THR A 58 1.11 1.47 -20.26
C THR A 58 2.21 0.52 -19.77
N ASP A 59 2.91 -0.13 -20.71
CA ASP A 59 4.06 -0.98 -20.42
C ASP A 59 5.36 -0.16 -20.30
N TYR A 60 5.47 0.56 -19.18
CA TYR A 60 6.65 1.34 -18.85
C TYR A 60 7.95 0.52 -18.85
N LYS A 61 7.89 -0.78 -18.56
CA LYS A 61 9.07 -1.67 -18.58
C LYS A 61 9.63 -1.82 -20.00
N THR A 62 8.75 -1.90 -20.98
CA THR A 62 9.14 -1.96 -22.39
C THR A 62 9.58 -0.58 -22.89
N LEU A 63 8.87 0.49 -22.50
CA LEU A 63 9.26 1.86 -22.85
C LEU A 63 10.66 2.21 -22.35
N LEU A 64 11.02 1.82 -21.12
CA LEU A 64 12.38 2.03 -20.57
C LEU A 64 13.51 1.38 -21.38
N LYS A 65 13.22 0.40 -22.22
CA LYS A 65 14.19 -0.24 -23.12
C LYS A 65 14.34 0.49 -24.46
N ASN A 66 13.48 1.46 -24.74
CA ASN A 66 13.56 2.27 -25.95
C ASN A 66 14.85 3.13 -25.92
N LYS A 67 15.70 2.96 -26.93
CA LYS A 67 16.99 3.66 -27.04
C LYS A 67 16.85 5.08 -27.57
N ASP A 68 15.73 5.37 -28.23
CA ASP A 68 15.46 6.67 -28.85
C ASP A 68 14.79 7.66 -27.88
N ALA A 69 14.50 7.22 -26.66
CA ALA A 69 13.85 8.03 -25.64
C ALA A 69 14.79 9.09 -25.06
N SER A 70 14.27 10.30 -24.89
CA SER A 70 14.95 11.38 -24.18
C SER A 70 15.15 11.04 -22.70
N ALA A 71 16.11 11.72 -22.05
CA ALA A 71 16.34 11.55 -20.61
C ALA A 71 15.06 11.82 -19.80
N GLN A 72 14.31 12.86 -20.16
CA GLN A 72 13.06 13.24 -19.50
C GLN A 72 11.97 12.17 -19.63
N GLU A 73 11.85 11.53 -20.80
CA GLU A 73 10.91 10.42 -20.99
C GLU A 73 11.30 9.20 -20.14
N ARG A 74 12.61 8.89 -20.10
CA ARG A 74 13.12 7.76 -19.30
C ARG A 74 12.91 7.97 -17.81
N ASP A 75 13.12 9.19 -17.30
CA ASP A 75 12.87 9.52 -15.90
C ASP A 75 11.38 9.33 -15.57
N ARG A 76 10.48 9.91 -16.39
CA ARG A 76 9.03 9.74 -16.20
C ARG A 76 8.60 8.28 -16.24
N TRP A 77 9.11 7.49 -17.18
CA TRP A 77 8.74 6.07 -17.27
C TRP A 77 9.30 5.26 -16.10
N SER A 78 10.49 5.61 -15.59
CA SER A 78 11.08 4.99 -14.42
C SER A 78 10.22 5.25 -13.18
N ASP A 79 9.81 6.50 -12.97
CA ASP A 79 8.95 6.89 -11.85
C ASP A 79 7.61 6.15 -11.90
N MET A 80 6.94 6.16 -13.06
CA MET A 80 5.65 5.48 -13.23
C MET A 80 5.77 3.97 -13.05
N TYR A 81 6.85 3.36 -13.55
CA TYR A 81 7.11 1.94 -13.35
C TYR A 81 7.33 1.59 -11.88
N GLY A 82 8.16 2.36 -11.17
CA GLY A 82 8.40 2.19 -9.74
C GLY A 82 7.12 2.34 -8.92
N LEU A 83 6.32 3.36 -9.23
CA LEU A 83 5.04 3.60 -8.58
C LEU A 83 4.07 2.44 -8.80
N LYS A 84 3.99 1.90 -10.02
CA LYS A 84 3.14 0.74 -10.34
C LYS A 84 3.55 -0.51 -9.57
N LEU A 85 4.84 -0.73 -9.35
CA LEU A 85 5.33 -1.83 -8.50
C LEU A 85 4.96 -1.63 -7.03
N LEU A 86 5.11 -0.41 -6.51
CA LEU A 86 4.71 -0.07 -5.14
C LEU A 86 3.20 -0.25 -4.94
N CYS A 87 2.37 0.23 -5.89
CA CYS A 87 0.93 0.02 -5.89
C CYS A 87 0.57 -1.47 -5.81
N LYS A 88 1.17 -2.32 -6.65
CA LYS A 88 0.94 -3.77 -6.60
C LYS A 88 1.29 -4.39 -5.25
N GLY A 89 2.40 -3.96 -4.65
CA GLY A 89 2.83 -4.45 -3.34
C GLY A 89 1.87 -4.06 -2.22
N VAL A 90 1.41 -2.81 -2.20
CA VAL A 90 0.44 -2.32 -1.22
C VAL A 90 -0.94 -2.92 -1.46
N ASN A 91 -1.37 -3.11 -2.72
CA ASN A 91 -2.67 -3.73 -3.02
C ASN A 91 -2.78 -5.12 -2.41
N ARG A 92 -1.76 -5.96 -2.57
CA ARG A 92 -1.73 -7.30 -1.97
C ARG A 92 -1.83 -7.27 -0.45
N LYS A 93 -1.24 -6.25 0.20
CA LYS A 93 -1.35 -6.07 1.66
C LYS A 93 -2.78 -5.66 2.03
N LEU A 94 -3.40 -4.77 1.26
CA LEU A 94 -4.80 -4.38 1.45
C LEU A 94 -5.75 -5.55 1.25
N ASP A 95 -5.51 -6.40 0.25
CA ASP A 95 -6.26 -7.64 0.02
C ASP A 95 -6.15 -8.57 1.25
N GLY A 96 -4.95 -8.72 1.82
CA GLY A 96 -4.72 -9.48 3.04
C GLY A 96 -5.45 -8.91 4.26
N VAL A 97 -5.40 -7.59 4.44
CA VAL A 97 -6.14 -6.88 5.51
C VAL A 97 -7.66 -7.06 5.35
N PHE A 98 -8.16 -6.92 4.11
CA PHE A 98 -9.57 -7.12 3.81
C PHE A 98 -10.02 -8.55 4.14
N ALA A 99 -9.24 -9.55 3.74
CA ALA A 99 -9.55 -10.93 4.08
C ALA A 99 -9.51 -11.21 5.58
N ALA A 100 -8.52 -10.65 6.31
CA ALA A 100 -8.44 -10.76 7.76
C ALA A 100 -9.59 -10.04 8.49
N LEU A 101 -10.17 -9.00 7.89
CA LEU A 101 -11.29 -8.26 8.44
C LEU A 101 -12.62 -9.02 8.30
N PHE A 102 -12.77 -9.78 7.22
CA PHE A 102 -14.01 -10.48 6.86
C PHE A 102 -13.91 -12.01 6.98
N ASP A 103 -12.85 -12.53 7.60
CA ASP A 103 -12.55 -13.96 7.75
C ASP A 103 -12.66 -14.74 6.42
N LEU A 104 -12.16 -14.15 5.32
CA LEU A 104 -12.19 -14.77 3.99
C LEU A 104 -10.96 -15.68 3.82
N GLU A 105 -11.18 -16.92 3.36
CA GLU A 105 -10.08 -17.78 2.92
C GLU A 105 -9.45 -17.19 1.64
N VAL A 106 -8.26 -16.60 1.76
CA VAL A 106 -7.48 -16.19 0.60
C VAL A 106 -6.83 -17.43 0.00
N ILE A 107 -7.38 -17.92 -1.11
CA ILE A 107 -6.74 -18.95 -1.93
C ILE A 107 -5.43 -18.35 -2.46
N LYS A 108 -4.31 -18.88 -1.97
CA LYS A 108 -2.95 -18.46 -2.33
C LYS A 108 -2.55 -18.89 -3.74
#